data_AF-A0A645H4H3-F1
#
_entry.id   AF-A0A645H4H3-F1
#
_cell.length_a   1.000
_cell.length_b   1.000
_cell.length_c   1.000
_cell.angle_alpha   90.00
_cell.angle_beta   90.00
_cell.angle_gamma   90.00
#
_symmetry.space_group_name_H-M   'P 1'
#
loop_
_entity.id
_entity.type
_entity.pdbx_description
1 polymer ?
#
loop_
_entity_poly.entity_id
_entity_poly.type
_entity_poly.pdbx_seq_one_letter_code
_entity_poly.pdbx_strand_id
1 'polypeptide(L)'
;MLRYSADETPAQVSAKRVTQRGKQMLLLESASFTPAYSLVYAAIGTEESGVFLPSATDCKPKLPLLLPIDKIEEPVLQIVDALGHMAFFRV
;
A
#
# COMPACT_ATOMS: atom_id res chain seq x y z
N MET A 1 -11.83 2.46 -10.70
CA MET A 1 -11.88 3.80 -10.08
C MET A 1 -12.46 3.60 -8.70
N LEU A 2 -11.66 3.81 -7.66
CA LEU A 2 -12.10 3.63 -6.29
C LEU A 2 -13.08 4.75 -5.89
N ARG A 3 -14.09 4.44 -5.09
CA ARG A 3 -15.12 5.38 -4.62
C ARG A 3 -14.56 6.50 -3.74
N TYR A 4 -13.38 6.29 -3.16
CA TYR A 4 -12.54 7.34 -2.59
C TYR A 4 -11.46 7.66 -3.62
N SER A 5 -11.48 8.87 -4.15
CA SER A 5 -10.51 9.33 -5.14
C SER A 5 -9.11 9.26 -4.55
N ALA A 6 -8.14 8.73 -5.31
CA ALA A 6 -6.74 8.99 -5.01
C ALA A 6 -6.51 10.50 -5.04
N ASP A 7 -5.64 11.00 -4.17
CA ASP A 7 -5.19 12.37 -4.21
C ASP A 7 -4.42 12.62 -5.52
N GLU A 8 -4.52 13.82 -6.10
CA GLU A 8 -3.75 14.16 -7.32
C GLU A 8 -2.25 14.34 -7.05
N THR A 9 -1.87 14.40 -5.76
CA THR A 9 -0.47 14.47 -5.32
C THR A 9 0.31 13.24 -5.77
N PRO A 10 1.36 13.39 -6.60
CA PRO A 10 2.14 12.26 -7.08
C PRO A 10 2.82 11.51 -5.93
N ALA A 11 2.64 10.19 -5.90
CA ALA A 11 3.33 9.31 -4.97
C ALA A 11 4.47 8.55 -5.67
N GLN A 12 5.60 8.42 -4.97
CA GLN A 12 6.74 7.59 -5.35
C GLN A 12 6.73 6.32 -4.50
N VAL A 13 6.86 5.16 -5.13
CA VAL A 13 6.86 3.86 -4.45
C VAL A 13 7.91 2.94 -5.06
N SER A 14 8.68 2.26 -4.20
CA SER A 14 9.47 1.07 -4.55
C SER A 14 8.92 -0.11 -3.76
N ALA A 15 8.37 -1.09 -4.47
CA ALA A 15 7.88 -2.32 -3.88
C ALA A 15 8.16 -3.50 -4.79
N LYS A 16 8.32 -4.68 -4.21
CA LYS A 16 8.47 -5.92 -4.97
C LYS A 16 7.81 -7.09 -4.27
N ARG A 17 7.33 -8.04 -5.06
CA ARG A 17 6.84 -9.33 -4.56
C ARG A 17 8.03 -10.18 -4.14
N VAL A 18 7.97 -10.74 -2.94
CA VAL A 18 8.99 -11.64 -2.39
C VAL A 18 8.34 -12.88 -1.80
N THR A 19 9.08 -13.97 -1.75
CA THR A 19 8.67 -15.17 -1.01
C THR A 19 9.43 -15.24 0.31
N GLN A 20 8.71 -15.30 1.42
CA GLN A 20 9.30 -15.44 2.75
C GLN A 20 8.65 -16.61 3.49
N ARG A 21 9.46 -17.59 3.91
CA ARG A 21 8.98 -18.82 4.59
C ARG A 21 7.82 -19.51 3.83
N GLY A 22 7.91 -19.54 2.50
CA GLY A 22 6.90 -20.16 1.62
C GLY A 22 5.64 -19.32 1.38
N LYS A 23 5.54 -18.11 1.93
CA LYS A 23 4.40 -17.20 1.71
C LYS A 23 4.78 -16.05 0.77
N GLN A 24 3.84 -15.65 -0.09
CA GLN A 24 3.99 -14.46 -0.92
C GLN A 24 3.75 -13.21 -0.07
N MET A 25 4.70 -12.29 -0.14
CA MET A 25 4.68 -11.01 0.56
C MET A 25 4.95 -9.88 -0.44
N LEU A 26 4.39 -8.71 -0.18
CA LEU A 26 4.86 -7.45 -0.75
C LEU A 26 5.91 -6.86 0.18
N LEU A 27 7.13 -6.66 -0.32
CA LEU A 27 8.16 -5.87 0.35
C LEU A 27 8.06 -4.43 -0.16
N LEU A 28 7.55 -3.54 0.68
CA LEU A 28 7.52 -2.10 0.45
C LEU A 28 8.85 -1.50 0.94
N GLU A 29 9.75 -1.18 0.01
CA GLU A 29 11.10 -0.70 0.30
C GLU A 29 11.11 0.80 0.60
N SER A 30 10.36 1.58 -0.19
CA SER A 30 10.17 3.01 -0.01
C SER A 30 8.78 3.43 -0.50
N ALA A 31 8.20 4.44 0.14
CA ALA A 31 7.00 5.11 -0.32
C ALA A 31 6.90 6.53 0.27
N SER A 32 6.53 7.50 -0.57
CA SER A 32 6.35 8.90 -0.17
C SER A 32 5.50 9.68 -1.18
N PHE A 33 4.79 10.70 -0.71
CA PHE A 33 4.19 11.74 -1.56
C PHE A 33 5.13 12.93 -1.64
N THR A 34 5.62 13.36 -0.48
CA THR A 34 6.71 14.33 -0.36
C THR A 34 7.72 13.81 0.67
N PRO A 35 9.02 14.15 0.55
CA PRO A 35 10.02 13.74 1.54
C PRO A 35 9.80 14.34 2.94
N ALA A 36 8.97 15.38 3.07
CA ALA A 36 8.78 16.11 4.32
C ALA A 36 7.79 15.42 5.27
N TYR A 37 6.93 14.54 4.76
CA TYR A 37 5.88 13.90 5.55
C TYR A 37 6.05 12.37 5.58
N SER A 38 5.99 11.81 6.77
CA SER A 38 6.04 10.38 6.98
C SER A 38 4.75 9.70 6.54
N LEU A 39 4.85 8.45 6.10
CA LEU A 39 3.70 7.56 6.01
C LEU A 39 3.11 7.31 7.39
N VAL A 40 1.79 7.36 7.48
CA VAL A 40 1.02 7.05 8.71
C VAL A 40 0.17 5.81 8.54
N TYR A 41 -0.03 5.35 7.30
CA TYR A 41 -0.80 4.14 7.02
C TYR A 41 -0.31 3.47 5.74
N ALA A 42 -0.22 2.14 5.79
CA ALA A 42 -0.02 1.30 4.61
C ALA A 42 -0.93 0.08 4.73
N ALA A 43 -1.55 -0.33 3.63
CA ALA A 43 -2.41 -1.51 3.61
C ALA A 43 -2.32 -2.27 2.30
N ILE A 44 -2.58 -3.57 2.38
CA ILE A 44 -2.72 -4.45 1.23
C ILE A 44 -4.13 -5.04 1.24
N GLY A 45 -4.76 -5.11 0.08
CA GLY A 45 -6.16 -5.53 -0.03
C GLY A 45 -6.57 -5.83 -1.45
N THR A 46 -7.87 -5.96 -1.67
CA THR A 46 -8.50 -6.13 -2.99
C THR A 46 -9.28 -4.88 -3.40
N GLU A 47 -9.46 -4.68 -4.71
CA GLU A 47 -10.46 -3.76 -5.27
C GLU A 47 -11.70 -4.58 -5.67
N GLU A 48 -12.85 -4.29 -5.06
CA GLU A 48 -14.13 -4.91 -5.41
C GLU A 48 -15.16 -3.83 -5.75
N SER A 49 -15.67 -3.83 -6.98
CA SER A 49 -16.69 -2.86 -7.43
C SER A 49 -16.32 -1.39 -7.16
N GLY A 50 -15.02 -1.07 -7.27
CA GLY A 50 -14.48 0.26 -6.97
C GLY A 50 -14.37 0.56 -5.46
N VAL A 51 -14.34 -0.45 -4.58
CA VAL A 51 -14.09 -0.26 -3.15
C VAL A 51 -12.82 -0.99 -2.77
N PHE A 52 -11.94 -0.33 -2.02
CA PHE A 52 -10.74 -0.96 -1.49
C PHE A 52 -11.08 -1.68 -0.17
N LEU A 53 -10.79 -2.97 -0.12
CA LEU A 53 -11.03 -3.83 1.04
C LEU A 53 -9.68 -4.26 1.64
N PRO A 54 -9.21 -3.62 2.72
CA PRO A 54 -7.92 -3.95 3.32
C PRO A 54 -7.95 -5.35 3.95
N SER A 55 -6.95 -6.17 3.61
CA SER A 55 -6.72 -7.49 4.22
C SER A 55 -5.61 -7.45 5.29
N ALA A 56 -4.63 -6.58 5.16
CA ALA A 56 -3.63 -6.33 6.19
C ALA A 56 -3.21 -4.86 6.20
N THR A 57 -2.97 -4.30 7.38
CA THR A 57 -2.75 -2.87 7.58
C THR A 57 -1.62 -2.64 8.58
N ASP A 58 -0.86 -1.56 8.39
CA ASP A 58 0.06 -1.00 9.37
C ASP A 58 -0.26 0.49 9.56
N CYS A 59 -0.64 0.89 10.79
CA CYS A 59 -1.01 2.26 11.15
C CYS A 59 0.18 3.09 11.67
N LYS A 60 1.41 2.57 11.58
CA LYS A 60 2.66 3.29 11.85
C LYS A 60 3.80 2.66 11.04
N PRO A 61 3.70 2.65 9.71
CA PRO A 61 4.59 1.87 8.85
C PRO A 61 6.04 2.33 9.01
N LYS A 62 6.92 1.39 9.34
CA LYS A 62 8.38 1.58 9.28
C LYS A 62 8.92 0.84 8.07
N LEU A 63 9.54 1.58 7.15
CA LEU A 63 10.08 1.00 5.93
C LEU A 63 11.52 0.49 6.15
N PRO A 64 11.91 -0.64 5.53
CA PRO A 64 11.08 -1.47 4.66
C PRO A 64 10.01 -2.27 5.44
N LEU A 65 8.83 -2.42 4.84
CA LEU A 65 7.67 -3.08 5.43
C LEU A 65 7.26 -4.32 4.61
N LEU A 66 6.87 -5.39 5.28
CA LEU A 66 6.35 -6.61 4.65
C LEU A 66 4.85 -6.73 4.89
N LEU A 67 4.09 -6.85 3.80
CA LEU A 67 2.64 -7.04 3.82
C LEU A 67 2.27 -8.37 3.15
N PRO A 68 1.44 -9.22 3.74
CA PRO A 68 1.08 -10.51 3.16
C PRO A 68 0.18 -10.37 1.92
N ILE A 69 0.49 -11.10 0.85
CA ILE A 69 -0.32 -11.15 -0.39
C ILE A 69 -0.70 -12.58 -0.82
N ASP A 70 -0.38 -13.58 -0.01
CA ASP A 70 -0.53 -15.01 -0.33
C ASP A 70 -1.96 -15.47 -0.65
N LYS A 71 -2.96 -14.69 -0.21
CA LYS A 71 -4.40 -14.98 -0.41
C LYS A 71 -5.11 -13.92 -1.24
N ILE A 72 -4.35 -13.08 -1.95
CA ILE A 72 -4.87 -11.95 -2.70
C ILE A 72 -4.48 -12.13 -4.16
N GLU A 73 -5.47 -12.39 -5.02
CA GLU A 73 -5.25 -12.65 -6.45
C GLU A 73 -4.75 -11.39 -7.18
N GLU A 74 -5.44 -10.26 -6.97
CA GLU A 74 -5.08 -8.95 -7.51
C GLU A 74 -4.80 -7.96 -6.36
N PRO A 75 -3.60 -8.02 -5.76
CA PRO A 75 -3.27 -7.19 -4.61
C PRO A 75 -3.16 -5.71 -4.98
N VAL A 76 -3.80 -4.88 -4.16
CA VAL A 76 -3.75 -3.43 -4.24
C VAL A 76 -3.10 -2.90 -2.95
N LEU A 77 -2.01 -2.18 -3.11
CA LEU A 77 -1.36 -1.41 -2.04
C LEU A 77 -2.05 -0.06 -1.89
N GLN A 78 -2.42 0.31 -0.67
CA GLN A 78 -2.82 1.66 -0.28
C GLN A 78 -1.74 2.26 0.61
N ILE A 79 -1.39 3.52 0.38
CA ILE A 79 -0.53 4.30 1.28
C ILE A 79 -1.18 5.64 1.63
N VAL A 80 -0.93 6.13 2.85
CA VAL A 80 -1.38 7.44 3.32
C VAL A 80 -0.27 8.14 4.11
N ASP A 81 -0.04 9.43 3.85
CA ASP A 81 0.90 10.26 4.61
C ASP A 81 0.22 11.06 5.73
N ALA A 82 1.03 11.76 6.53
CA ALA A 82 0.56 12.56 7.65
C ALA A 82 -0.36 13.74 7.26
N LEU A 83 -0.39 14.14 5.98
CA LEU A 83 -1.31 15.15 5.48
C LEU A 83 -2.65 14.55 5.00
N GLY A 84 -2.75 13.22 4.93
CA GLY A 84 -3.93 12.53 4.45
C GLY A 84 -3.93 12.26 2.94
N HIS A 85 -2.83 12.55 2.23
CA HIS A 85 -2.73 12.19 0.82
C HIS A 85 -2.78 10.67 0.68
N MET A 86 -3.53 10.18 -0.32
CA MET A 86 -3.83 8.77 -0.49
C MET A 86 -3.56 8.31 -1.92
N ALA A 87 -2.90 7.16 -2.05
CA ALA A 87 -2.57 6.56 -3.34
C ALA A 87 -2.77 5.05 -3.30
N PHE A 88 -3.11 4.49 -4.46
CA PHE A 88 -3.37 3.07 -4.65
C PHE A 88 -2.53 2.51 -5.80
N PHE A 89 -1.92 1.35 -5.61
CA PHE A 89 -1.04 0.71 -6.59
C PHE A 89 -1.42 -0.76 -6.74
N ARG A 90 -1.61 -1.23 -7.98
CA ARG A 90 -1.65 -2.67 -8.27
C ARG A 90 -0.20 -3.19 -8.22
N VAL A 91 0.04 -4.22 -7.42
CA VAL A 91 1.38 -4.74 -7.12
C VAL A 91 1.51 -6.20 -7.46
#